data_AF-A0AAU5Q341-F1
#
_entry.id   AF-A0AAU5Q341-F1
#
_cell.length_a   1.000
_cell.length_b   1.000
_cell.length_c   1.000
_cell.angle_alpha   90.00
_cell.angle_beta   90.00
_cell.angle_gamma   90.00
#
_symmetry.space_group_name_H-M   'P 1'
#
loop_
_entity.id
_entity.type
_entity.pdbx_description
1 polymer ?
#
loop_
_entity_poly.entity_id
_entity_poly.type
_entity_poly.pdbx_seq_one_letter_code
_entity_poly.pdbx_strand_id
1 'polypeptide(L)'
;MASLQTAGSALVTDLADVRVRGYLKEHPDIVAYGLDQLSAAIEEVRAAVDRERAAGKWGSLGADVSEEHDEAAAEYADHSCDCPFCLCGT
;
A
#
# COMPACT_ATOMS: atom_id res chain seq x y z
N MET A 1 3.68 13.78 3.22
CA MET A 1 4.10 12.66 2.34
C MET A 1 4.96 11.64 3.06
N ALA A 2 6.16 11.98 3.56
CA ALA A 2 7.03 11.01 4.26
C ALA A 2 6.32 10.24 5.39
N SER A 3 5.54 10.93 6.24
CA SER A 3 4.78 10.29 7.32
C SER A 3 3.70 9.30 6.84
N LEU A 4 3.04 9.58 5.69
CA LEU A 4 2.02 8.69 5.12
C LEU A 4 2.67 7.44 4.49
N GLN A 5 3.81 7.63 3.83
CA GLN A 5 4.59 6.52 3.29
C GLN A 5 5.08 5.59 4.41
N THR A 6 5.58 6.15 5.52
CA THR A 6 5.95 5.36 6.71
C THR A 6 4.76 4.59 7.27
N ALA A 7 3.60 5.23 7.43
CA ALA A 7 2.40 4.57 7.91
C ALA A 7 1.96 3.43 6.99
N GLY A 8 2.00 3.63 5.67
CA GLY A 8 1.64 2.62 4.68
C GLY A 8 2.56 1.39 4.74
N SER A 9 3.88 1.60 4.82
CA SER A 9 4.83 0.49 4.98
C SER A 9 4.69 -0.22 6.33
N ALA A 10 4.44 0.53 7.41
CA ALA A 10 4.23 -0.02 8.75
C ALA A 10 2.99 -0.92 8.78
N LEU A 11 1.89 -0.52 8.12
CA LEU A 11 0.64 -1.30 8.07
C LEU A 11 0.85 -2.73 7.55
N VAL A 12 1.69 -2.92 6.52
CA VAL A 12 2.01 -4.25 5.99
C VAL A 12 2.70 -5.11 7.05
N THR A 13 3.59 -4.51 7.83
CA THR A 13 4.31 -5.18 8.92
C THR A 13 3.38 -5.49 10.09
N ASP A 14 2.54 -4.54 10.49
CA ASP A 14 1.54 -4.72 11.55
C ASP A 14 0.55 -5.83 11.20
N LEU A 15 0.10 -5.89 9.93
CA LEU A 15 -0.76 -6.97 9.45
C LEU A 15 -0.06 -8.34 9.56
N ALA A 16 1.21 -8.42 9.19
CA ALA A 16 1.99 -9.65 9.33
C ALA A 16 2.16 -10.03 10.80
N ASP A 17 2.39 -9.07 11.70
CA ASP A 17 2.52 -9.30 13.13
C ASP A 17 1.22 -9.83 13.74
N VAL A 18 0.08 -9.23 13.41
CA VAL A 18 -1.23 -9.73 13.84
C VAL A 18 -1.49 -11.15 13.31
N ARG A 19 -1.19 -11.44 12.04
CA ARG A 19 -1.45 -12.77 11.43
C ARG A 19 -0.53 -13.86 11.96
N VAL A 20 0.75 -13.58 12.14
CA VAL A 20 1.77 -14.58 12.52
C VAL A 20 1.88 -14.72 14.03
N ARG A 21 1.77 -13.62 14.78
CA ARG A 21 2.03 -13.59 16.24
C ARG A 21 0.76 -13.39 17.07
N GLY A 22 -0.30 -12.83 16.50
CA GLY A 22 -1.55 -12.53 17.21
C GLY A 22 -1.52 -11.21 18.00
N TYR A 23 -0.49 -10.37 17.86
CA TYR A 23 -0.38 -9.08 18.55
C TYR A 23 0.50 -8.07 17.77
N LEU A 24 0.38 -6.78 18.10
CA LEU A 24 1.18 -5.67 17.53
C LEU A 24 2.51 -5.52 18.29
N LYS A 25 3.62 -5.23 17.57
CA LYS A 25 4.90 -4.92 18.23
C LYS A 25 5.02 -3.46 18.68
N GLU A 26 4.35 -2.56 17.98
CA GLU A 26 4.32 -1.14 18.29
C GLU A 26 3.20 -0.79 19.27
N HIS A 27 3.33 0.35 19.94
CA HIS A 27 2.30 0.82 20.86
C HIS A 27 0.98 1.08 20.11
N PRO A 28 -0.18 0.62 20.61
CA PRO A 28 -1.46 0.76 19.90
C PRO A 28 -1.81 2.18 19.47
N ASP A 29 -1.48 3.20 20.28
CA ASP A 29 -1.74 4.61 19.93
C ASP A 29 -0.94 5.08 18.70
N ILE A 30 0.29 4.57 18.51
CA ILE A 30 1.12 4.90 17.34
C ILE A 30 0.52 4.27 16.09
N VAL A 31 0.12 2.99 16.20
CA VAL A 31 -0.56 2.26 15.12
C VAL A 31 -1.88 2.94 14.77
N ALA A 32 -2.68 3.32 15.77
CA ALA A 32 -3.96 4.01 15.58
C ALA A 32 -3.78 5.35 14.86
N TYR A 33 -2.80 6.17 15.27
CA TYR A 33 -2.48 7.42 14.58
C TYR A 33 -2.12 7.19 13.09
N GLY A 34 -1.31 6.16 12.80
CA GLY A 34 -0.98 5.79 11.43
C GLY A 34 -2.20 5.35 10.62
N LEU A 35 -3.09 4.55 11.22
CA LEU A 35 -4.33 4.08 10.62
C LEU A 35 -5.30 5.23 10.31
N ASP A 36 -5.42 6.22 11.19
CA ASP A 36 -6.28 7.38 10.95
C ASP A 36 -5.82 8.18 9.72
N GLN A 37 -4.50 8.39 9.61
CA GLN A 37 -3.90 9.08 8.46
C GLN A 37 -4.11 8.31 7.15
N LEU A 38 -3.91 6.98 7.18
CA LEU A 38 -4.16 6.14 6.01
C LEU A 38 -5.64 6.10 5.63
N SER A 39 -6.54 6.04 6.62
CA SER A 39 -7.98 6.04 6.38
C SER A 39 -8.43 7.30 5.65
N ALA A 40 -7.96 8.48 6.09
CA ALA A 40 -8.24 9.73 5.40
C ALA A 40 -7.74 9.72 3.94
N ALA A 41 -6.49 9.28 3.72
CA ALA A 41 -5.92 9.18 2.38
C ALA A 41 -6.67 8.18 1.47
N ILE A 42 -7.12 7.05 2.02
CA ILE A 42 -7.91 6.04 1.29
C ILE A 42 -9.24 6.66 0.82
N GLU A 43 -9.92 7.41 1.69
CA GLU A 43 -11.18 8.07 1.32
C GLU A 43 -10.97 9.13 0.23
N GLU A 44 -9.88 9.90 0.28
CA GLU A 44 -9.53 10.85 -0.79
C GLU A 44 -9.30 10.14 -2.14
N VAL A 45 -8.57 9.03 -2.14
CA VAL A 45 -8.30 8.23 -3.35
C VAL A 45 -9.59 7.59 -3.87
N ARG A 46 -10.44 7.03 -3.01
CA ARG A 46 -11.75 6.48 -3.40
C ARG A 46 -12.60 7.54 -4.08
N ALA A 47 -12.71 8.72 -3.48
CA ALA A 47 -13.44 9.83 -4.06
C ALA A 47 -12.86 10.25 -5.42
N ALA A 48 -11.54 10.18 -5.61
CA ALA A 48 -10.91 10.44 -6.91
C ALA A 48 -11.28 9.36 -7.94
N VAL A 49 -11.20 8.08 -7.58
CA VAL A 49 -11.60 6.96 -8.45
C VAL A 49 -13.05 7.11 -8.91
N ASP A 50 -13.97 7.45 -8.02
CA ASP A 50 -15.38 7.62 -8.37
C ASP A 50 -15.61 8.81 -9.31
N ARG A 51 -14.90 9.93 -9.10
CA ARG A 51 -14.94 11.08 -10.02
C ARG A 51 -14.43 10.72 -11.41
N GLU A 52 -13.32 9.99 -11.50
CA GLU A 52 -12.73 9.56 -12.78
C GLU A 52 -13.65 8.59 -13.53
N ARG A 53 -14.27 7.64 -12.81
CA ARG A 53 -15.29 6.75 -13.37
C ARG A 53 -16.50 7.52 -13.88
N ALA A 54 -17.02 8.46 -13.10
CA ALA A 54 -18.16 9.29 -13.49
C ALA A 54 -17.85 10.20 -14.69
N ALA A 55 -16.60 10.63 -14.84
CA ALA A 55 -16.16 11.43 -15.97
C ALA A 55 -16.14 10.65 -17.30
N GLY A 56 -16.09 9.31 -17.25
CA GLY A 56 -16.12 8.45 -18.45
C GLY A 56 -14.97 8.69 -19.43
N LYS A 57 -13.87 9.31 -18.97
CA LYS A 57 -12.72 9.68 -19.82
C LYS A 57 -11.79 8.50 -20.09
N TRP A 58 -11.88 7.46 -19.28
CA TRP A 58 -11.06 6.27 -19.35
C TRP A 58 -11.80 5.19 -20.13
N GLY A 59 -11.12 4.54 -21.09
CA GLY A 59 -11.64 3.35 -21.76
C GLY A 59 -11.75 2.16 -20.80
N SER A 60 -12.19 1.01 -21.30
CA SER A 60 -12.09 -0.24 -20.53
C SER A 60 -10.63 -0.62 -20.36
N LEU A 61 -10.25 -1.08 -19.16
CA LEU A 61 -8.99 -1.80 -18.99
C LEU A 61 -9.05 -3.04 -19.89
N GLY A 62 -8.08 -3.18 -20.79
CA GLY A 62 -8.07 -4.24 -21.81
C GLY A 62 -7.75 -5.62 -21.26
N ALA A 63 -7.12 -5.68 -20.09
CA ALA A 63 -6.74 -6.88 -19.37
C ALA A 63 -7.51 -7.04 -18.05
N ASP A 64 -7.37 -8.21 -17.42
CA ASP A 64 -7.91 -8.47 -16.10
C ASP A 64 -7.16 -7.65 -15.03
N VAL A 65 -7.90 -7.06 -14.09
CA VAL A 65 -7.32 -6.17 -13.05
C VAL A 65 -6.35 -6.92 -12.13
N SER A 66 -6.60 -8.21 -11.87
CA SER A 66 -5.71 -9.00 -11.02
C SER A 66 -4.41 -9.35 -11.74
N GLU A 67 -4.48 -9.65 -13.03
CA GLU A 67 -3.30 -9.89 -13.87
C GLU A 67 -2.42 -8.63 -13.96
N GLU A 68 -3.01 -7.47 -14.25
CA GLU A 68 -2.30 -6.18 -14.28
C GLU A 68 -1.67 -5.83 -12.91
N HIS A 69 -2.34 -6.18 -11.81
CA HIS A 69 -1.77 -5.98 -10.48
C HIS A 69 -0.59 -6.91 -10.20
N ASP A 70 -0.72 -8.19 -10.58
CA ASP A 70 0.33 -9.20 -10.40
C ASP A 70 1.56 -8.89 -11.27
N GLU A 71 1.35 -8.44 -12.51
CA GLU A 71 2.42 -7.96 -13.40
C GLU A 71 3.15 -6.76 -12.80
N ALA A 72 2.41 -5.74 -12.34
CA ALA A 72 3.02 -4.59 -11.68
C ALA A 72 3.80 -5.02 -10.41
N ALA A 73 3.26 -5.93 -9.61
CA ALA A 73 3.95 -6.46 -8.43
C ALA A 73 5.24 -7.21 -8.81
N ALA A 74 5.23 -8.00 -9.88
CA ALA A 74 6.40 -8.68 -10.41
C ALA A 74 7.45 -7.69 -10.94
N GLU A 75 7.05 -6.67 -11.69
CA GLU A 75 7.94 -5.59 -12.15
C GLU A 75 8.62 -4.87 -10.96
N TYR A 76 7.85 -4.56 -9.91
CA TYR A 76 8.41 -3.96 -8.69
C TYR A 76 9.37 -4.90 -7.95
N ALA A 77 9.13 -6.22 -7.98
CA ALA A 77 10.03 -7.21 -7.39
C ALA A 77 11.32 -7.39 -8.21
N ASP A 78 11.21 -7.37 -9.54
CA ASP A 78 12.33 -7.49 -10.48
C ASP A 78 13.17 -6.21 -10.54
N HIS A 79 12.61 -5.07 -10.14
CA HIS A 79 13.37 -3.89 -9.72
C HIS A 79 14.00 -4.09 -8.34
N SER A 80 14.77 -5.17 -8.18
CA SER A 80 15.65 -5.37 -7.04
C SER A 80 16.68 -4.23 -7.05
N CYS A 81 16.45 -3.28 -6.15
CA CYS A 81 17.31 -2.13 -5.97
C CYS A 81 18.70 -2.62 -5.51
N ASP A 82 19.72 -2.51 -6.37
CA ASP A 82 21.12 -2.77 -6.06
C ASP A 82 21.73 -1.75 -5.06
N CYS A 83 20.91 -0.90 -4.42
CA CYS A 83 21.42 0.09 -3.49
C CYS A 83 21.76 -0.56 -2.14
N PRO A 84 22.87 -0.16 -1.51
CA PRO A 84 23.38 -0.77 -0.27
C PRO A 84 22.49 -0.53 0.98
N PHE A 85 21.28 0.00 0.81
CA PHE A 85 20.34 0.32 1.88
C PHE A 85 19.00 -0.43 1.77
N CYS A 86 18.79 -1.26 0.74
CA CYS A 86 17.58 -2.07 0.61
C CYS A 86 17.72 -3.42 1.34
N LEU A 87 16.79 -3.69 2.27
CA LEU A 87 16.73 -4.84 3.19
C LEU A 87 16.33 -6.19 2.54
N CYS A 88 16.71 -6.44 1.28
CA CYS A 88 16.42 -7.71 0.59
C CYS A 88 17.64 -8.67 0.56
N GLY A 89 18.67 -8.39 1.36
CA GLY A 89 19.95 -9.11 1.35
C GLY A 89 20.46 -9.52 2.73
N THR A 90 19.62 -10.18 3.52
CA THR A 90 20.09 -11.12 4.56
C THR A 90 19.33 -12.42 4.45
#